data_AF-A0A7X9JBM5-F1
#
_entry.id   AF-A0A7X9JBM5-F1
#
_cell.length_a   1.000
_cell.length_b   1.000
_cell.length_c   1.000
_cell.angle_alpha   90.00
_cell.angle_beta   90.00
_cell.angle_gamma   90.00
#
_symmetry.space_group_name_H-M   'P 1'
#
loop_
_entity.id
_entity.type
_entity.pdbx_description
1 polymer ?
#
loop_
_entity_poly.entity_id
_entity_poly.type
_entity_poly.pdbx_seq_one_letter_code
_entity_poly.pdbx_strand_id
1 'polypeptide(L)' 'MVTRVTKTEFELDDGRVYQHPFELDEVPTNEEFQRIYDHWRELFEKELDDEQETNRDSESR' A
#
# COMPACT_ATOMS: atom_id res chain seq x y z
N MET A 1 6.88 8.38 -0.51
CA MET A 1 5.72 9.31 -0.47
C MET A 1 5.01 9.27 -1.81
N VAL A 2 3.77 9.74 -1.90
CA VAL A 2 3.03 9.78 -3.17
C VAL A 2 3.29 11.13 -3.83
N THR A 3 3.99 11.12 -4.94
CA THR A 3 4.46 12.34 -5.62
C THR A 3 3.43 12.84 -6.64
N ARG A 4 2.69 11.92 -7.26
CA ARG A 4 1.63 12.26 -8.20
C ARG A 4 0.52 11.23 -8.14
N VAL A 5 -0.72 11.69 -8.20
CA VAL A 5 -1.89 10.83 -8.36
C VAL A 5 -2.75 11.37 -9.50
N THR A 6 -3.29 10.47 -10.29
CA THR A 6 -4.15 10.77 -11.43
C THR A 6 -5.35 9.83 -11.42
N LYS A 7 -6.25 9.95 -12.39
CA LYS A 7 -7.42 9.05 -12.48
C LYS A 7 -7.05 7.61 -12.79
N THR A 8 -5.93 7.40 -13.47
CA THR A 8 -5.56 6.12 -14.06
C THR A 8 -4.28 5.54 -13.47
N GLU A 9 -3.49 6.33 -12.76
CA GLU A 9 -2.20 5.92 -12.20
C GLU A 9 -1.73 6.83 -11.06
N PHE A 10 -0.81 6.32 -10.25
CA PHE A 10 -0.10 7.08 -9.22
C PHE A 10 1.40 6.79 -9.25
N GLU A 11 2.19 7.80 -8.90
CA GLU A 11 3.64 7.75 -8.83
C GLU A 11 4.10 7.92 -7.38
N LEU A 12 5.03 7.07 -6.98
CA LEU A 12 5.73 7.15 -5.72
C LEU A 12 7.06 7.87 -5.89
N ASP A 13 7.51 8.51 -4.82
CA ASP A 13 8.80 9.20 -4.70
C ASP A 13 10.03 8.32 -5.01
N ASP A 14 9.88 7.00 -4.90
CA ASP A 14 10.88 6.00 -5.30
C ASP A 14 11.01 5.87 -6.85
N GLY A 15 10.23 6.64 -7.60
CA GLY A 15 10.14 6.59 -9.07
C GLY A 15 9.26 5.44 -9.61
N ARG A 16 8.51 4.77 -8.73
CA ARG A 16 7.61 3.67 -9.13
C ARG A 16 6.25 4.22 -9.51
N VAL A 17 5.77 3.83 -10.68
CA VAL A 17 4.43 4.19 -11.19
C VAL A 17 3.53 2.96 -11.18
N TYR A 18 2.35 3.11 -10.61
CA TYR A 18 1.34 2.06 -10.51
C TYR A 18 0.06 2.51 -11.19
N GLN A 19 -0.47 1.66 -12.06
CA GLN A 19 -1.73 1.93 -12.74
C GLN A 19 -2.91 1.51 -11.85
N HIS A 20 -3.94 2.33 -11.79
CA HIS A 20 -5.16 1.99 -11.09
C HIS A 20 -5.89 0.86 -11.83
N PRO A 21 -6.42 -0.14 -11.10
CA PRO A 21 -7.19 -1.22 -11.70
C PRO A 21 -8.54 -0.75 -12.28
N PHE A 22 -8.99 0.44 -11.91
CA PHE A 22 -10.17 1.12 -12.41
C PHE A 22 -9.93 2.63 -12.44
N GLU A 23 -10.60 3.32 -13.36
CA GLU A 23 -10.52 4.78 -13.44
C GLU A 23 -11.23 5.41 -12.23
N LEU A 24 -10.55 6.34 -11.56
CA LEU A 24 -11.11 7.07 -10.43
C LEU A 24 -12.09 8.15 -10.93
N ASP A 25 -13.27 8.21 -10.31
CA ASP A 25 -14.30 9.22 -10.62
C ASP A 25 -13.78 10.63 -10.28
N GLU A 26 -13.18 10.76 -9.10
CA GLU A 26 -12.50 11.96 -8.61
C GLU A 26 -11.05 11.66 -8.23
N VAL A 27 -10.14 12.59 -8.56
CA VAL A 27 -8.72 12.47 -8.21
C VAL A 27 -8.51 13.10 -6.83
N PRO A 28 -8.18 12.31 -5.79
CA PRO A 28 -7.86 12.87 -4.48
C PRO A 28 -6.57 13.70 -4.55
N THR A 29 -6.35 14.57 -3.57
CA THR A 29 -5.05 15.25 -3.44
C THR A 29 -3.97 14.26 -3.01
N ASN A 30 -2.71 14.62 -3.25
CA ASN A 30 -1.55 13.83 -2.79
C ASN A 30 -1.62 13.49 -1.30
N GLU A 31 -2.04 14.44 -0.46
CA GLU A 31 -2.15 14.25 1.00
C GLU A 31 -3.22 13.24 1.37
N GLU A 32 -4.40 13.32 0.75
CA GLU A 32 -5.50 12.38 0.96
C GLU A 32 -5.13 10.98 0.49
N PHE A 33 -4.55 10.87 -0.71
CA PHE A 33 -4.09 9.58 -1.22
C PHE A 33 -2.98 8.99 -0.35
N GLN A 34 -2.09 9.83 0.19
CA GLN A 34 -1.04 9.38 1.10
C GLN A 34 -1.61 8.80 2.39
N ARG A 35 -2.65 9.40 2.97
CA ARG A 35 -3.35 8.84 4.15
C ARG A 35 -3.94 7.46 3.86
N ILE A 36 -4.58 7.30 2.70
CA ILE A 36 -5.16 6.04 2.26
C ILE A 36 -4.05 5.00 2.11
N TYR A 37 -3.00 5.33 1.36
CA TYR A 37 -1.89 4.45 1.09
C TYR A 37 -1.17 4.01 2.38
N ASP A 38 -0.95 4.92 3.33
CA ASP A 38 -0.34 4.63 4.63
C ASP A 38 -1.23 3.68 5.46
N HIS A 39 -2.55 3.91 5.47
CA HIS A 39 -3.51 3.03 6.14
C HIS A 39 -3.52 1.61 5.56
N TRP A 40 -3.55 1.48 4.24
CA TRP A 40 -3.46 0.17 3.58
C TRP A 40 -2.11 -0.51 3.86
N ARG A 41 -1.02 0.25 3.81
CA ARG A 41 0.31 -0.27 4.13
C ARG A 41 0.35 -0.82 5.55
N GLU A 42 -0.19 -0.12 6.53
CA GLU A 42 -0.27 -0.59 7.92
C GLU A 42 -1.08 -1.89 8.04
N LEU A 43 -2.21 -2.01 7.32
CA LEU A 43 -3.00 -3.24 7.28
C LEU A 43 -2.22 -4.40 6.66
N PHE A 44 -1.52 -4.17 5.54
CA PHE A 44 -0.70 -5.19 4.89
C PHE A 44 0.52 -5.57 5.72
N GLU A 45 1.20 -4.62 6.35
CA GLU A 45 2.32 -4.89 7.25
C GLU A 45 1.85 -5.75 8.43
N LYS A 46 0.69 -5.43 9.02
CA LYS A 46 0.12 -6.23 10.11
C LYS A 46 -0.27 -7.64 9.69
N GLU A 47 -0.85 -7.81 8.50
CA GLU A 47 -1.24 -9.14 7.99
C GLU A 47 0.00 -9.99 7.63
N LEU A 48 1.03 -9.37 7.07
CA LEU A 48 2.29 -10.05 6.71
C LEU A 48 3.15 -10.39 7.94
N ASP A 49 3.07 -9.62 9.03
CA ASP A 49 3.77 -9.92 10.28
C ASP A 49 3.15 -11.16 10.99
N ASP A 50 1.82 -11.30 10.96
CA ASP A 50 1.11 -12.44 11.57
C ASP A 50 1.44 -13.80 10.90
N GLU A 51 1.76 -13.82 9.60
CA GLU A 51 2.18 -15.04 8.89
C GLU A 51 3.60 -15.52 9.25
N GLN A 52 4.44 -14.64 9.81
CA GLN A 52 5.82 -14.99 10.17
C GLN A 52 5.94 -15.61 11.57
N GLU A 53 4.93 -15.44 12.44
CA GLU A 53 4.96 -15.99 13.81
C GLU A 53 4.46 -17.45 13.88
N THR A 54 3.64 -17.91 12.92
CA THR A 54 3.12 -19.28 12.93
C THR A 54 4.10 -20.35 12.41
N ASN A 55 5.23 -19.96 11.80
CA ASN A 55 6.23 -20.92 11.32
C ASN A 55 7.36 -21.23 12.33
N ARG A 56 7.43 -20.55 13.48
CA ARG A 56 8.49 -20.76 14.49
C ARG A 56 8.14 -21.72 15.63
N ASP A 57 6.90 -22.20 15.71
CA ASP A 57 6.48 -23.12 16.79
C ASP A 57 6.48 -24.60 16.38
N SER A 58 6.78 -24.94 15.12
CA SER A 58 6.79 -26.34 14.63
C SER A 58 8.14 -27.06 14.77
N GLU A 59 9.19 -26.37 15.23
CA GLU A 59 10.54 -26.94 15.46
C GLU A 59 10.95 -26.85 16.93
N SER A 60 10.08 -27.26 17.86
CA SER A 60 10.52 -27.55 19.23
C SER A 60 9.78 -28.76 19.80
N ARG A 61 10.26 -29.93 19.34
CA ARG A 61 10.44 -31.20 20.06
C ARG A 61 9.31 -31.76 20.95
#